data_AF-A0A562RXX6-F1
#
_entry.id   AF-A0A562RXX6-F1
#
_cell.length_a   1.000
_cell.length_b   1.000
_cell.length_c   1.000
_cell.angle_alpha   90.00
_cell.angle_beta   90.00
_cell.angle_gamma   90.00
#
_symmetry.space_group_name_H-M   'P 1'
#
loop_
_entity.id
_entity.type
_entity.pdbx_description
1 polymer ?
#
loop_
_entity_poly.entity_id
_entity_poly.type
_entity_poly.pdbx_seq_one_letter_code
_entity_poly.pdbx_strand_id
1 'polypeptide(L)'
;MVSIMQVDRSFIREVEERSGQRFGACFHCMACSGGCPVSDIMDYLPNQIVRMMQLGLRKEVLESRAIWVCVGCYSCVSQCPNRIHIPYMMDALRELALEEGVKIGEPDIWTFHREFLKQVDKRGRVYELEFMARYKLSTMSLFSDMGSGMKMLLNGRLELFPHTVKKLHEVRKIREVCYGKK
;
A
#
# COMPACT_ATOMS: atom_id res chain seq x y z
N MET A 1 10.32 -31.84 -25.19
CA MET A 1 11.17 -30.64 -25.06
C MET A 1 10.39 -29.61 -24.27
N VAL A 2 10.60 -29.58 -22.95
CA VAL A 2 10.02 -28.54 -22.08
C VAL A 2 10.94 -27.34 -22.20
N SER A 3 10.44 -26.24 -22.75
CA SER A 3 11.14 -24.95 -22.71
C SER A 3 11.36 -24.60 -21.24
N ILE A 4 12.62 -24.57 -20.80
CA ILE A 4 12.97 -24.04 -19.48
C ILE A 4 12.47 -22.60 -19.46
N MET A 5 11.45 -22.32 -18.65
CA MET A 5 11.01 -20.96 -18.37
C MET A 5 12.24 -20.15 -17.98
N GLN A 6 12.62 -19.18 -18.80
CA GLN A 6 13.66 -18.23 -18.46
C GLN A 6 13.13 -17.37 -17.31
N VAL A 7 13.48 -17.75 -16.08
CA VAL A 7 13.10 -17.02 -14.87
C VAL A 7 13.87 -15.71 -14.84
N ASP A 8 13.16 -14.59 -14.95
CA ASP A 8 13.75 -13.26 -14.81
C ASP A 8 14.10 -12.98 -13.34
N ARG A 9 15.41 -13.05 -13.04
CA ARG A 9 15.94 -12.75 -11.70
C ARG A 9 16.16 -11.25 -11.47
N SER A 10 16.01 -10.40 -12.47
CA SER A 10 16.17 -8.95 -12.32
C SER A 10 15.06 -8.36 -11.47
N PHE A 11 13.82 -8.84 -11.64
CA PHE A 11 12.67 -8.35 -10.88
C PHE A 11 12.83 -8.56 -9.38
N ILE A 12 13.16 -9.77 -8.92
CA ILE A 12 13.38 -10.02 -7.49
C ILE A 12 14.50 -9.15 -6.92
N ARG A 13 15.62 -8.98 -7.64
CA ARG A 13 16.75 -8.16 -7.19
C ARG A 13 16.34 -6.70 -6.99
N GLU A 14 15.59 -6.14 -7.93
CA GLU A 14 15.10 -4.76 -7.81
C GLU A 14 14.20 -4.59 -6.58
N VAL A 15 13.29 -5.53 -6.33
CA VAL A 15 12.41 -5.46 -5.15
C VAL A 15 13.22 -5.67 -3.85
N GLU A 16 14.22 -6.56 -3.84
CA GLU A 16 15.13 -6.74 -2.69
C GLU A 16 15.93 -5.45 -2.41
N GLU A 17 16.44 -4.76 -3.43
CA GLU A 17 17.16 -3.50 -3.31
C GLU A 17 16.28 -2.38 -2.73
N ARG A 18 15.04 -2.25 -3.22
CA ARG A 18 14.09 -1.23 -2.74
C ARG A 18 13.58 -1.51 -1.33
N SER A 19 13.26 -2.76 -1.02
CA SER A 19 12.67 -3.14 0.27
C SER A 19 13.70 -3.42 1.37
N GLY A 20 14.98 -3.60 1.01
CA GLY A 20 16.03 -4.04 1.93
C GLY A 20 15.83 -5.45 2.48
N GLN A 21 15.00 -6.27 1.84
CA GLN A 21 14.68 -7.64 2.26
C GLN A 21 15.34 -8.67 1.34
N ARG A 22 15.53 -9.90 1.84
CA ARG A 22 16.03 -11.02 1.04
C ARG A 22 14.94 -12.07 0.85
N PHE A 23 14.24 -12.00 -0.27
CA PHE A 23 13.16 -12.93 -0.63
C PHE A 23 13.69 -14.27 -1.15
N GLY A 24 14.95 -14.34 -1.56
CA GLY A 24 15.63 -15.61 -1.89
C GLY A 24 15.69 -16.61 -0.72
N ALA A 25 15.60 -16.16 0.53
CA ALA A 25 15.58 -17.02 1.70
C ALA A 25 14.21 -17.69 1.97
N CYS A 26 13.14 -17.24 1.31
CA CYS A 26 11.80 -17.76 1.53
C CYS A 26 11.69 -19.24 1.07
N PHE A 27 11.41 -20.14 2.01
CA PHE A 27 11.14 -21.56 1.75
C PHE A 27 9.64 -21.89 1.68
N HIS A 28 8.78 -20.87 1.55
CA HIS A 28 7.34 -21.02 1.29
C HIS A 28 6.55 -21.80 2.35
N CYS A 29 6.82 -21.57 3.64
CA CYS A 29 6.06 -22.18 4.75
C CYS A 29 4.60 -21.73 4.90
N MET A 30 4.18 -20.72 4.15
CA MET A 30 2.81 -20.15 4.17
C MET A 30 2.36 -19.51 5.49
N ALA A 31 3.23 -19.38 6.51
CA ALA A 31 2.90 -18.73 7.78
C ALA A 31 2.36 -17.31 7.60
N CYS A 32 2.97 -16.53 6.69
CA CYS A 32 2.51 -15.18 6.37
C CYS A 32 1.09 -15.12 5.80
N SER A 33 0.68 -16.15 5.06
CA SER A 33 -0.65 -16.22 4.45
C SER A 33 -1.68 -16.69 5.45
N GLY A 34 -1.34 -17.68 6.30
CA GLY A 34 -2.21 -18.14 7.38
C GLY A 34 -2.47 -17.08 8.46
N GLY A 35 -1.49 -16.19 8.72
CA GLY A 35 -1.64 -15.10 9.67
C GLY A 35 -2.22 -13.80 9.10
N CYS A 36 -2.59 -13.76 7.82
CA CYS A 36 -3.06 -12.53 7.17
C CYS A 36 -4.53 -12.26 7.51
N PRO A 37 -4.88 -11.12 8.16
CA PRO A 37 -6.27 -10.83 8.51
C PRO A 37 -7.13 -10.41 7.31
N VAL A 38 -6.53 -10.15 6.16
CA VAL A 38 -7.18 -9.66 4.94
C VAL A 38 -6.98 -10.61 3.75
N SER A 39 -6.67 -11.88 4.02
CA SER A 39 -6.47 -12.90 2.98
C SER A 39 -7.64 -13.03 2.02
N ASP A 40 -8.86 -12.88 2.54
CA ASP A 40 -10.11 -13.19 1.81
C ASP A 40 -10.41 -12.19 0.69
N ILE A 41 -9.80 -11.01 0.74
CA ILE A 41 -9.96 -9.94 -0.26
C ILE A 41 -8.73 -9.79 -1.16
N MET A 42 -7.71 -10.63 -0.97
CA MET A 42 -6.52 -10.70 -1.84
C MET A 42 -6.80 -11.64 -3.03
N ASP A 43 -6.31 -11.26 -4.20
CA ASP A 43 -6.25 -12.13 -5.38
C ASP A 43 -5.10 -13.15 -5.30
N TYR A 44 -3.98 -12.75 -4.67
CA TYR A 44 -2.85 -13.62 -4.35
C TYR A 44 -2.41 -13.41 -2.90
N LEU A 45 -2.18 -14.52 -2.20
CA LEU A 45 -1.70 -14.50 -0.82
C LEU A 45 -0.24 -14.02 -0.74
N PRO A 46 0.21 -13.52 0.42
CA PRO A 46 1.56 -12.99 0.58
C PRO A 46 2.68 -13.96 0.15
N ASN A 47 2.58 -15.25 0.47
CA ASN A 47 3.55 -16.25 0.02
C ASN A 47 3.54 -16.45 -1.50
N GLN A 48 2.38 -16.33 -2.15
CA GLN A 48 2.23 -16.45 -3.59
C GLN A 48 2.89 -15.26 -4.29
N ILE A 49 2.69 -14.04 -3.79
CA ILE A 49 3.40 -12.85 -4.31
C ILE A 49 4.93 -13.04 -4.26
N VAL A 50 5.47 -13.51 -3.13
CA VAL A 50 6.90 -13.83 -3.01
C VAL A 50 7.33 -14.85 -4.06
N ARG A 51 6.53 -15.90 -4.29
CA ARG A 51 6.85 -16.91 -5.31
C ARG A 51 6.79 -16.34 -6.73
N MET A 52 5.79 -15.53 -7.03
CA MET A 52 5.62 -14.90 -8.34
C MET A 52 6.77 -13.96 -8.65
N MET A 53 7.25 -13.19 -7.67
CA MET A 53 8.48 -12.40 -7.79
C MET A 53 9.71 -13.25 -8.08
N GLN A 54 9.90 -14.36 -7.35
CA GLN A 54 10.99 -15.30 -7.59
C GLN A 54 10.95 -15.93 -9.00
N LEU A 55 9.75 -16.02 -9.60
CA LEU A 55 9.52 -16.54 -10.94
C LEU A 55 9.61 -15.46 -12.04
N GLY A 56 9.76 -14.19 -11.68
CA GLY A 56 9.83 -13.08 -12.66
C GLY A 56 8.48 -12.65 -13.22
N LEU A 57 7.36 -12.98 -12.56
CA LEU A 57 6.00 -12.61 -12.98
C LEU A 57 5.68 -11.15 -12.63
N ARG A 58 6.44 -10.23 -13.22
CA ARG A 58 6.41 -8.80 -12.88
C ARG A 58 5.02 -8.19 -13.08
N LYS A 59 4.45 -8.38 -14.27
CA LYS A 59 3.16 -7.78 -14.63
C LYS A 59 2.05 -8.25 -13.68
N GLU A 60 1.96 -9.55 -13.45
CA GLU A 60 0.94 -10.15 -12.59
C GLU A 60 1.06 -9.69 -11.15
N VAL A 61 2.28 -9.49 -10.64
CA VAL A 61 2.51 -8.96 -9.29
C VAL A 61 2.14 -7.48 -9.20
N LEU A 62 2.54 -6.64 -10.16
CA LEU A 62 2.30 -5.20 -10.11
C LEU A 62 0.83 -4.82 -10.35
N GLU A 63 0.09 -5.62 -11.11
CA GLU A 63 -1.36 -5.44 -11.34
C GLU A 63 -2.23 -6.06 -10.24
N SER A 64 -1.64 -6.79 -9.29
CA SER A 64 -2.36 -7.53 -8.25
C SER A 64 -3.10 -6.60 -7.27
N ARG A 65 -4.27 -7.04 -6.82
CA ARG A 65 -5.03 -6.38 -5.74
C ARG A 65 -4.32 -6.51 -4.40
N ALA A 66 -3.59 -7.61 -4.18
CA ALA A 66 -2.92 -7.95 -2.93
C ALA A 66 -1.96 -6.84 -2.45
N ILE A 67 -1.21 -6.22 -3.37
CA ILE A 67 -0.27 -5.16 -2.99
C ILE A 67 -1.04 -3.95 -2.42
N TRP A 68 -2.25 -3.66 -2.90
CA TRP A 68 -3.05 -2.51 -2.49
C TRP A 68 -3.89 -2.76 -1.22
N VAL A 69 -4.45 -3.96 -1.06
CA VAL A 69 -5.27 -4.29 0.12
C VAL A 69 -4.45 -4.62 1.36
N CYS A 70 -3.13 -4.87 1.21
CA CYS A 70 -2.24 -5.09 2.34
C CYS A 70 -2.22 -3.87 3.28
N VAL A 71 -2.68 -4.07 4.52
CA VAL A 71 -2.78 -3.02 5.55
C VAL A 71 -1.49 -2.79 6.34
N GLY A 72 -0.40 -3.51 6.02
CA GLY A 72 0.88 -3.34 6.72
C GLY A 72 0.80 -3.63 8.23
N CYS A 73 0.00 -4.62 8.65
CA CYS A 73 -0.20 -4.93 10.08
C CYS A 73 0.97 -5.69 10.75
N TYR A 74 2.00 -6.08 9.98
CA TYR A 74 3.18 -6.82 10.44
C TYR A 74 2.95 -8.24 11.01
N SER A 75 1.72 -8.78 11.02
CA SER A 75 1.44 -10.17 11.45
C SER A 75 2.33 -11.20 10.75
N CYS A 76 2.50 -11.05 9.44
CA CYS A 76 3.36 -11.90 8.62
C CYS A 76 4.85 -11.88 9.03
N VAL A 77 5.33 -10.78 9.61
CA VAL A 77 6.72 -10.67 10.10
C VAL A 77 6.89 -11.45 11.39
N SER A 78 5.93 -11.31 12.32
CA SER A 78 5.93 -12.01 13.61
C SER A 78 5.90 -13.53 13.45
N GLN A 79 5.28 -14.04 12.38
CA GLN A 79 5.17 -15.47 12.12
C GLN A 79 6.25 -16.01 11.18
N CYS A 80 7.06 -15.14 10.54
CA CYS A 80 8.06 -15.57 9.57
C CYS A 80 9.31 -16.13 10.28
N PRO A 81 9.67 -17.42 10.10
CA PRO A 81 10.89 -17.98 10.66
C PRO A 81 12.17 -17.34 10.10
N ASN A 82 12.10 -16.79 8.88
CA ASN A 82 13.20 -16.09 8.22
C ASN A 82 13.20 -14.57 8.48
N ARG A 83 12.24 -14.04 9.25
CA ARG A 83 12.07 -12.60 9.50
C ARG A 83 11.99 -11.74 8.23
N ILE A 84 11.29 -12.22 7.20
CA ILE A 84 11.06 -11.44 5.98
C ILE A 84 9.98 -10.39 6.24
N HIS A 85 10.30 -9.12 5.99
CA HIS A 85 9.36 -8.01 6.12
C HIS A 85 8.50 -7.86 4.85
N ILE A 86 7.43 -8.66 4.75
CA ILE A 86 6.45 -8.56 3.66
C ILE A 86 5.82 -7.17 3.52
N PRO A 87 5.54 -6.38 4.59
CA PRO A 87 5.03 -5.02 4.40
C PRO A 87 5.94 -4.15 3.53
N TYR A 88 7.27 -4.23 3.71
CA TYR A 88 8.24 -3.49 2.90
C TYR A 88 8.26 -3.96 1.44
N MET A 89 8.04 -5.25 1.21
CA MET A 89 7.83 -5.80 -0.14
C MET A 89 6.60 -5.17 -0.79
N MET A 90 5.48 -5.13 -0.08
CA MET A 90 4.22 -4.60 -0.61
C MET A 90 4.32 -3.09 -0.91
N ASP A 91 4.99 -2.32 -0.05
CA ASP A 91 5.27 -0.89 -0.29
C ASP A 91 6.12 -0.69 -1.54
N ALA A 92 7.24 -1.42 -1.67
CA ALA A 92 8.11 -1.35 -2.84
C ALA A 92 7.39 -1.73 -4.15
N LEU A 93 6.51 -2.73 -4.11
CA LEU A 93 5.70 -3.14 -5.26
C LEU A 93 4.66 -2.07 -5.65
N ARG A 94 4.04 -1.38 -4.69
CA ARG A 94 3.14 -0.25 -5.00
C ARG A 94 3.90 0.90 -5.66
N GLU A 95 5.08 1.23 -5.17
CA GLU A 95 5.92 2.27 -5.76
C GLU A 95 6.29 1.92 -7.21
N LEU A 96 6.75 0.68 -7.45
CA LEU A 96 7.02 0.19 -8.80
C LEU A 96 5.80 0.23 -9.71
N ALA A 97 4.63 -0.20 -9.22
CA ALA A 97 3.40 -0.17 -9.99
C ALA A 97 3.02 1.27 -10.42
N LEU A 98 3.25 2.25 -9.54
CA LEU A 98 3.02 3.67 -9.84
C LEU A 98 4.08 4.24 -10.81
N GLU A 99 5.35 3.87 -10.66
CA GLU A 99 6.44 4.28 -11.54
C GLU A 99 6.25 3.76 -12.98
N GLU A 100 5.81 2.52 -13.12
CA GLU A 100 5.56 1.87 -14.42
C GLU A 100 4.22 2.24 -15.04
N GLY A 101 3.31 2.86 -14.27
CA GLY A 101 1.98 3.21 -14.74
C GLY A 101 1.12 2.00 -15.11
N VAL A 102 1.32 0.87 -14.43
CA VAL A 102 0.50 -0.34 -14.66
C VAL A 102 -0.94 -0.13 -14.20
N LYS A 103 -1.83 -1.04 -14.59
CA LYS A 103 -3.20 -1.04 -14.09
C LYS A 103 -3.22 -1.25 -12.58
N ILE A 104 -3.74 -0.27 -11.84
CA ILE A 104 -3.90 -0.35 -10.40
C ILE A 104 -5.01 -1.36 -10.05
N GLY A 105 -4.66 -2.38 -9.25
CA GLY A 105 -5.60 -3.42 -8.82
C GLY A 105 -6.77 -2.89 -7.98
N GLU A 106 -6.54 -1.83 -7.19
CA GLU A 106 -7.55 -1.16 -6.36
C GLU A 106 -7.51 0.37 -6.51
N PRO A 107 -8.18 0.94 -7.54
CA PRO A 107 -8.13 2.37 -7.83
C PRO A 107 -8.68 3.26 -6.71
N ASP A 108 -9.70 2.78 -5.98
CA ASP A 108 -10.33 3.52 -4.89
C ASP A 108 -9.37 3.63 -3.68
N ILE A 109 -8.64 2.55 -3.35
CA ILE A 109 -7.63 2.56 -2.29
C ILE A 109 -6.49 3.53 -2.64
N TRP A 110 -6.01 3.49 -3.89
CA TRP A 110 -5.02 4.47 -4.36
C TRP A 110 -5.54 5.91 -4.27
N THR A 111 -6.79 6.14 -4.70
CA THR A 111 -7.40 7.47 -4.65
C THR A 111 -7.51 7.97 -3.21
N PHE A 112 -7.94 7.12 -2.28
CA PHE A 112 -7.97 7.41 -0.85
C PHE A 112 -6.58 7.81 -0.34
N HIS A 113 -5.56 6.98 -0.61
CA HIS A 113 -4.19 7.23 -0.19
C HIS A 113 -3.64 8.56 -0.76
N ARG A 114 -3.90 8.83 -2.04
CA ARG A 114 -3.46 10.05 -2.71
C ARG A 114 -4.10 11.30 -2.10
N GLU A 115 -5.41 11.28 -1.88
CA GLU A 115 -6.11 12.41 -1.26
C GLU A 115 -5.70 12.60 0.21
N PHE A 116 -5.41 11.52 0.93
CA PHE A 116 -4.87 11.56 2.29
C PHE A 116 -3.52 12.30 2.30
N LEU A 117 -2.57 11.88 1.46
CA LEU A 117 -1.24 12.49 1.38
C LEU A 117 -1.31 13.97 1.01
N LYS A 118 -2.21 14.37 0.10
CA LYS A 118 -2.43 15.78 -0.24
C LYS A 118 -2.83 16.63 0.97
N GLN A 119 -3.62 16.08 1.91
CA GLN A 119 -3.97 16.79 3.14
C GLN A 119 -2.78 16.93 4.08
N VAL A 120 -2.01 15.85 4.26
CA VAL A 120 -0.78 15.87 5.05
C VAL A 120 0.22 16.87 4.48
N ASP A 121 0.39 16.93 3.16
CA ASP A 121 1.24 17.91 2.49
C ASP A 121 0.78 19.36 2.71
N LYS A 122 -0.53 19.59 2.61
CA LYS A 122 -1.12 20.92 2.70
C LYS A 122 -1.11 21.48 4.12
N ARG A 123 -1.32 20.62 5.13
CA ARG A 123 -1.64 21.06 6.51
C ARG A 123 -0.83 20.40 7.60
N GLY A 124 -0.05 19.36 7.28
CA GLY A 124 0.68 18.54 8.24
C GLY A 124 -0.20 17.56 9.02
N ARG A 125 -1.53 17.60 8.80
CA ARG A 125 -2.55 16.72 9.38
C ARG A 125 -3.72 16.62 8.42
N VAL A 126 -4.52 15.57 8.57
CA VAL A 126 -5.76 15.44 7.81
C VAL A 126 -6.81 16.40 8.35
N TYR A 127 -7.54 17.04 7.43
CA TYR A 127 -8.82 17.67 7.73
C TYR A 127 -9.91 16.76 7.15
N GLU A 128 -10.58 16.02 8.01
CA GLU A 128 -11.40 14.85 7.68
C GLU A 128 -12.53 15.20 6.71
N LEU A 129 -13.14 16.37 6.87
CA LEU A 129 -14.25 16.81 6.03
C LEU A 129 -13.79 17.16 4.61
N GLU A 130 -12.70 17.91 4.44
CA GLU A 130 -12.12 18.20 3.12
C GLU A 130 -11.59 16.91 2.47
N PHE A 131 -10.95 16.04 3.25
CA PHE A 131 -10.45 14.75 2.79
C PHE A 131 -11.57 13.87 2.23
N MET A 132 -12.61 13.63 3.02
CA MET A 132 -13.74 12.77 2.64
C MET A 132 -14.53 13.36 1.46
N ALA A 133 -14.76 14.67 1.44
CA ALA A 133 -15.42 15.32 0.32
C ALA A 133 -14.64 15.12 -0.99
N ARG A 134 -13.31 15.35 -0.98
CA ARG A 134 -12.45 15.15 -2.16
C ARG A 134 -12.39 13.69 -2.62
N TYR A 135 -12.26 12.76 -1.68
CA TYR A 135 -12.27 11.33 -1.98
C TYR A 135 -13.58 10.93 -2.67
N LYS A 136 -14.72 11.24 -2.05
CA LYS A 136 -16.06 10.91 -2.58
C LYS A 136 -16.40 11.58 -3.90
N LEU A 137 -15.93 12.81 -4.11
CA LEU A 137 -16.04 13.48 -5.41
C LEU A 137 -15.20 12.77 -6.48
N SER A 138 -14.02 12.26 -6.13
CA SER A 138 -13.14 11.55 -7.07
C SER A 138 -13.67 10.15 -7.41
N THR A 139 -14.32 9.46 -6.47
CA THR A 139 -14.89 8.11 -6.65
C THR A 139 -16.36 8.10 -7.03
N MET A 140 -16.99 9.28 -7.19
CA MET A 140 -18.44 9.45 -7.47
C MET A 140 -19.39 8.81 -6.43
N SER A 141 -18.92 8.53 -5.21
CA SER A 141 -19.68 7.86 -4.14
C SER A 141 -20.18 8.82 -3.05
N LEU A 142 -20.74 9.95 -3.46
CA LEU A 142 -21.11 11.08 -2.58
C LEU A 142 -22.03 10.70 -1.41
N PHE A 143 -22.98 9.80 -1.63
CA PHE A 143 -24.06 9.51 -0.67
C PHE A 143 -23.90 8.19 0.11
N SER A 144 -22.90 7.35 -0.20
CA SER A 144 -22.77 6.00 0.39
C SER A 144 -22.60 5.98 1.90
N ASP A 145 -22.00 7.03 2.48
CA ASP A 145 -21.65 7.09 3.91
C ASP A 145 -22.39 8.22 4.64
N MET A 146 -23.46 8.76 4.06
CA MET A 146 -24.18 9.91 4.62
C MET A 146 -24.74 9.62 6.03
N GLY A 147 -25.21 8.40 6.28
CA GLY A 147 -25.70 7.99 7.60
C GLY A 147 -24.60 8.01 8.67
N SER A 148 -23.45 7.41 8.37
CA SER A 148 -22.28 7.40 9.25
C SER A 148 -21.72 8.81 9.46
N GLY A 149 -21.63 9.60 8.39
CA GLY A 149 -21.18 10.99 8.42
C GLY A 149 -22.08 11.86 9.31
N MET A 150 -23.40 11.75 9.18
CA MET A 150 -24.36 12.47 10.02
C MET A 150 -24.21 12.08 11.50
N LYS A 151 -24.06 10.79 11.80
CA LYS A 151 -23.86 10.31 13.18
C LYS A 151 -22.54 10.82 13.77
N MET A 152 -21.47 10.90 12.97
CA MET A 152 -20.20 11.47 13.43
C MET A 152 -20.30 12.98 13.67
N LEU A 153 -21.02 13.70 12.80
CA LEU A 153 -21.26 15.13 12.94
C LEU A 153 -22.08 15.45 14.21
N LEU A 154 -23.20 14.75 14.41
CA LEU A 154 -24.05 14.90 15.60
C LEU A 154 -23.30 14.60 16.90
N ASN A 155 -22.36 13.66 16.86
CA ASN A 155 -21.53 13.31 18.01
C ASN A 155 -20.30 14.23 18.18
N GLY A 156 -20.15 15.29 17.37
CA GLY A 156 -19.00 16.20 17.44
C GLY A 156 -17.66 15.55 17.08
N ARG A 157 -17.67 14.41 16.36
CA ARG A 157 -16.47 13.66 15.94
C ARG A 157 -15.96 14.06 14.56
N LEU A 158 -16.58 15.06 13.94
CA LEU A 158 -16.11 15.68 12.70
C LEU A 158 -15.79 17.15 12.98
N GLU A 159 -14.54 17.52 12.71
CA GLU A 159 -14.13 18.90 12.74
C GLU A 159 -14.74 19.64 11.54
N LEU A 160 -15.33 20.81 11.80
CA LEU A 160 -15.96 21.65 10.77
C LEU A 160 -15.02 22.72 10.22
N PHE A 161 -13.91 22.96 10.89
CA PHE A 161 -12.94 23.97 10.51
C PHE A 161 -11.60 23.31 10.23
N PRO A 162 -10.86 23.77 9.21
CA PRO A 162 -9.56 23.23 8.89
C PRO A 162 -8.55 23.58 9.99
N HIS A 163 -7.68 22.62 10.31
CA HIS A 163 -6.58 22.81 11.24
C HIS A 163 -5.23 22.57 10.54
N THR A 164 -4.21 23.33 10.92
CA THR A 164 -2.85 23.23 10.37
C THR A 164 -1.85 23.05 11.50
N VAL A 165 -0.85 22.19 11.29
CA VAL A 165 0.22 21.95 12.27
C VAL A 165 1.17 23.16 12.31
N LYS A 166 1.56 23.59 13.52
CA LYS A 166 2.47 24.74 13.72
C LYS A 166 3.82 24.56 13.03
N LYS A 167 4.38 23.35 13.04
CA LYS A 167 5.69 23.00 12.45
C LYS A 167 5.55 22.36 11.07
N LEU A 168 4.77 22.96 10.16
CA LEU A 168 4.56 22.42 8.81
C LEU A 168 5.88 22.23 8.02
N HIS A 169 6.87 23.09 8.24
CA HIS A 169 8.18 22.97 7.60
C HIS A 169 8.91 21.67 7.96
N GLU A 170 8.77 21.16 9.19
CA GLU A 170 9.36 19.87 9.60
C GLU A 170 8.70 18.71 8.86
N VAL A 171 7.38 18.77 8.65
CA VAL A 171 6.66 17.75 7.85
C VAL A 171 7.16 17.75 6.40
N ARG A 172 7.42 18.93 5.83
CA ARG A 172 7.98 19.05 4.48
C ARG A 172 9.41 18.48 4.39
N LYS A 173 10.25 18.70 5.42
CA LYS A 173 11.58 18.08 5.49
C LYS A 173 11.51 16.55 5.50
N ILE A 174 10.58 15.95 6.26
CA ILE A 174 10.38 14.49 6.26
C ILE A 174 10.06 14.00 4.85
N ARG A 175 9.15 14.69 4.16
CA ARG A 175 8.81 14.36 2.77
C ARG A 175 10.03 14.46 1.85
N GLU A 176 10.84 15.51 1.96
CA GLU A 176 12.06 15.65 1.17
C GLU A 176 13.05 14.51 1.44
N VAL A 177 13.18 14.04 2.67
CA VAL A 177 14.02 12.88 2.99
C VAL A 177 13.46 11.57 2.42
N CYS A 178 12.14 11.38 2.49
CA CYS A 178 11.48 10.16 2.01
C CYS A 178 11.39 10.09 0.48
N TYR A 179 11.11 11.20 -0.20
CA TYR A 179 10.85 11.24 -1.65
C TYR A 179 11.94 11.96 -2.46
N GLY A 180 12.87 12.66 -1.81
CA GLY A 180 13.93 13.45 -2.47
C GLY A 180 15.22 12.67 -2.72
N LYS A 181 15.29 11.39 -2.36
CA LYS A 181 16.31 10.48 -2.88
C LYS A 181 15.85 9.95 -4.25
N LYS A 182 16.11 10.74 -5.28
CA LYS A 182 16.37 10.22 -6.63
C LYS A 182 17.83 10.50 -6.96
#